data_AF-A0A6A5S837-F1
#
_entry.id   AF-A0A6A5S837-F1
#
_cell.length_a   1.000
_cell.length_b   1.000
_cell.length_c   1.000
_cell.angle_alpha   90.00
_cell.angle_beta   90.00
_cell.angle_gamma   90.00
#
_symmetry.space_group_name_H-M   'P 1'
#
loop_
_entity.id
_entity.type
_entity.pdbx_description
1 polymer ?
#
loop_
_entity_poly.entity_id
_entity_poly.type
_entity_poly.pdbx_seq_one_letter_code
_entity_poly.pdbx_strand_id
1 'polypeptide(L)'
;MRLSICAAAIATTTLFLSSMATPAYKPSSKSPSQIADEMRRKQKQKKLDTIDNKYFHEPGGDSTLGHYDRRYFHGVVSDEERTDTQSHMIRAYLNFFHENELDTWIAHGTLLGWWWNGKRLPWDLDLDTQVADATLHHLGDVHNQTRYAYNSSDGATQREFLLDVNPWIWQRNRGDGLNVIDARWIDTRNGLFIDITGLSEIRPDTHPGVWSCKNYHMYQTGELYPMRETMFEGVVAKVPYNYDKILVDEYKVGALVVTEFNGHMWNTTLKEWVKTQETLDQETKERMRKEVEERKQREEVERQRKAGEERKKKEKEDRKKMDMEDKKKALGEAKLE
;
A
#
# COMPACT_ATOMS: atom_id res chain seq x y z
N MET A 1 23.58 -58.89 -57.21
CA MET A 1 23.09 -57.49 -57.18
C MET A 1 21.67 -57.49 -57.70
N ARG A 2 20.69 -57.23 -56.83
CA ARG A 2 19.26 -57.20 -57.16
C ARG A 2 18.79 -55.75 -57.06
N LEU A 3 18.17 -55.25 -58.12
CA LEU A 3 17.46 -53.97 -58.15
C LEU A 3 16.18 -54.13 -58.95
N SER A 4 15.14 -53.50 -58.43
CA SER A 4 13.90 -53.05 -59.05
C SER A 4 12.92 -54.10 -59.60
N ILE A 5 11.77 -54.18 -58.92
CA ILE A 5 10.51 -54.59 -59.54
C ILE A 5 9.46 -53.54 -59.17
N CYS A 6 9.02 -52.79 -60.17
CA CYS A 6 7.75 -52.07 -60.16
C CYS A 6 6.64 -53.05 -60.54
N ALA A 7 5.51 -53.02 -59.84
CA ALA A 7 4.21 -53.40 -60.41
C ALA A 7 3.09 -52.73 -59.60
N ALA A 8 2.34 -51.86 -60.26
CA ALA A 8 1.06 -51.34 -59.79
C ALA A 8 -0.05 -52.37 -60.06
N ALA A 9 -1.00 -52.52 -59.14
CA ALA A 9 -2.29 -53.11 -59.43
C ALA A 9 -3.38 -52.49 -58.54
N ILE A 10 -4.50 -52.18 -59.19
CA ILE A 10 -5.59 -51.32 -58.76
C ILE A 10 -6.68 -52.13 -58.05
N ALA A 11 -7.20 -51.52 -56.98
CA ALA A 11 -8.51 -51.58 -56.33
C ALA A 11 -9.50 -52.75 -56.57
N THR A 12 -10.13 -53.19 -55.48
CA THR A 12 -11.58 -53.40 -55.46
C THR A 12 -12.13 -53.20 -54.05
N THR A 13 -13.02 -52.22 -53.94
CA THR A 13 -13.73 -51.77 -52.74
C THR A 13 -14.95 -52.65 -52.45
N THR A 14 -15.08 -53.14 -51.23
CA THR A 14 -16.34 -53.65 -50.68
C THR A 14 -16.74 -52.78 -49.47
N LEU A 15 -17.82 -52.04 -49.62
CA LEU A 15 -18.43 -51.21 -48.57
C LEU A 15 -19.31 -52.10 -47.68
N PHE A 16 -18.86 -52.38 -46.46
CA PHE A 16 -19.75 -52.82 -45.38
C PHE A 16 -20.20 -51.57 -44.60
N LEU A 17 -21.50 -51.24 -44.69
CA LEU A 17 -22.12 -50.25 -43.80
C LEU A 17 -22.28 -50.86 -42.40
N SER A 18 -21.36 -50.53 -41.49
CA SER A 18 -21.56 -50.71 -40.05
C SER A 18 -22.32 -49.51 -39.49
N SER A 19 -23.59 -49.72 -39.14
CA SER A 19 -24.40 -48.80 -38.35
C SER A 19 -23.83 -48.73 -36.93
N MET A 20 -23.11 -47.65 -36.62
CA MET A 20 -22.77 -47.27 -35.25
C MET A 20 -23.69 -46.10 -34.88
N ALA A 21 -24.64 -46.36 -33.98
CA ALA A 21 -25.46 -45.33 -33.37
C ALA A 21 -24.55 -44.35 -32.60
N THR A 22 -24.48 -43.10 -33.06
CA THR A 22 -23.81 -42.03 -32.34
C THR A 22 -24.65 -41.66 -31.11
N PRO A 23 -24.05 -41.54 -29.91
CA PRO A 23 -24.78 -40.99 -28.77
C PRO A 23 -25.13 -39.55 -29.11
N ALA A 24 -26.42 -39.21 -29.08
CA ALA A 24 -26.88 -37.85 -29.26
C ALA A 24 -26.33 -36.98 -28.12
N TYR A 25 -25.25 -36.24 -28.40
CA TYR A 25 -24.78 -35.17 -27.54
C TYR A 25 -25.87 -34.10 -27.49
N LYS A 26 -26.65 -34.09 -26.41
CA LYS A 26 -27.48 -32.94 -26.06
C LYS A 26 -26.55 -31.91 -25.42
N PRO A 27 -26.23 -30.78 -26.06
CA PRO A 27 -25.62 -29.69 -25.34
C PRO A 27 -26.63 -29.26 -24.27
N SER A 28 -26.31 -29.47 -22.99
CA SER A 28 -27.05 -28.80 -21.92
C SER A 28 -26.73 -27.31 -22.06
N SER A 29 -27.56 -26.57 -22.81
CA SER A 29 -27.48 -25.13 -22.81
C SER A 29 -27.83 -24.66 -21.41
N LYS A 30 -26.81 -24.19 -20.67
CA LYS A 30 -27.03 -23.57 -19.37
C LYS A 30 -27.98 -22.40 -19.59
N SER A 31 -29.07 -22.36 -18.83
CA SER A 31 -29.98 -21.23 -18.86
C SER A 31 -29.23 -19.94 -18.46
N PRO A 32 -29.68 -18.76 -18.90
CA PRO A 32 -29.06 -17.49 -18.54
C PRO A 32 -28.88 -17.29 -17.03
N SER A 33 -29.81 -17.81 -16.21
CA SER A 33 -29.70 -17.78 -14.74
C SER A 33 -28.59 -18.68 -14.21
N GLN A 34 -28.41 -19.89 -14.76
CA GLN A 34 -27.33 -20.80 -14.39
C GLN A 34 -25.95 -20.24 -14.76
N ILE A 35 -25.85 -19.54 -15.90
CA ILE A 35 -24.62 -18.84 -16.30
C ILE A 35 -24.33 -17.70 -15.32
N ALA A 36 -25.32 -16.89 -14.97
CA ALA A 36 -25.18 -15.79 -14.01
C ALA A 36 -24.76 -16.28 -12.61
N ASP A 37 -25.36 -17.38 -12.13
CA ASP A 37 -25.01 -17.97 -10.83
C ASP A 37 -23.60 -18.57 -10.83
N GLU A 38 -23.17 -19.21 -11.93
CA GLU A 38 -21.80 -19.70 -12.07
C GLU A 38 -20.79 -18.55 -12.15
N MET A 39 -21.10 -17.48 -12.86
CA MET A 39 -20.27 -16.26 -12.89
C MET A 39 -20.17 -15.63 -11.50
N ARG A 40 -21.28 -15.57 -10.75
CA ARG A 40 -21.29 -15.03 -9.38
C ARG A 40 -20.50 -15.92 -8.42
N ARG A 41 -20.59 -17.25 -8.56
CA ARG A 41 -19.75 -18.20 -7.80
C ARG A 41 -18.28 -18.07 -8.15
N LYS A 42 -17.92 -17.97 -9.43
CA LYS A 42 -16.53 -17.74 -9.87
C LYS A 42 -15.99 -16.40 -9.40
N GLN A 43 -16.80 -15.34 -9.41
CA GLN A 43 -16.42 -14.03 -8.86
C GLN A 43 -16.22 -14.11 -7.34
N LYS A 44 -17.10 -14.81 -6.62
CA LYS A 44 -16.97 -15.01 -5.18
C LYS A 44 -15.72 -15.84 -4.84
N GLN A 45 -15.48 -16.93 -5.57
CA GLN A 45 -14.29 -17.76 -5.41
C GLN A 45 -13.02 -16.96 -5.72
N LYS A 46 -12.97 -16.26 -6.85
CA LYS A 46 -11.85 -15.37 -7.20
C LYS A 46 -11.62 -14.32 -6.11
N LYS A 47 -12.68 -13.77 -5.51
CA LYS A 47 -12.56 -12.82 -4.39
C LYS A 47 -12.00 -13.47 -3.12
N LEU A 48 -12.39 -14.71 -2.80
CA LEU A 48 -11.80 -15.45 -1.69
C LEU A 48 -10.32 -15.77 -1.97
N ASP A 49 -10.01 -16.31 -3.15
CA ASP A 49 -8.63 -16.64 -3.55
C ASP A 49 -7.72 -15.40 -3.53
N THR A 50 -8.24 -14.22 -3.91
CA THR A 50 -7.48 -12.96 -3.82
C THR A 50 -7.22 -12.50 -2.38
N ILE A 51 -8.10 -12.86 -1.44
CA ILE A 51 -7.92 -12.52 -0.03
C ILE A 51 -6.88 -13.45 0.59
N ASP A 52 -6.92 -14.74 0.25
CA ASP A 52 -6.03 -15.73 0.84
C ASP A 52 -4.59 -15.66 0.27
N ASN A 53 -4.40 -15.22 -0.98
CA ASN A 53 -3.09 -15.20 -1.61
C ASN A 53 -2.31 -13.87 -1.45
N LYS A 54 -2.99 -12.74 -1.20
CA LYS A 54 -2.31 -11.45 -1.01
C LYS A 54 -1.67 -11.42 0.37
N TYR A 55 -0.36 -11.19 0.44
CA TYR A 55 0.34 -11.16 1.73
C TYR A 55 0.17 -9.83 2.48
N PHE A 56 0.48 -8.72 1.80
CA PHE A 56 0.37 -7.40 2.39
C PHE A 56 -1.05 -6.84 2.24
N HIS A 57 -1.59 -6.28 3.32
CA HIS A 57 -2.93 -5.73 3.35
C HIS A 57 -2.92 -4.30 3.86
N GLU A 58 -3.61 -3.44 3.13
CA GLU A 58 -3.83 -2.03 3.42
C GLU A 58 -5.24 -1.85 4.01
N PRO A 59 -5.48 -0.80 4.81
CA PRO A 59 -6.82 -0.48 5.35
C PRO A 59 -7.80 -0.05 4.24
N GLY A 60 -7.30 0.41 3.10
CA GLY A 60 -8.09 0.83 1.94
C GLY A 60 -7.26 0.77 0.65
N GLY A 61 -7.92 1.01 -0.48
CA GLY A 61 -7.30 0.96 -1.81
C GLY A 61 -7.21 2.29 -2.54
N ASP A 62 -7.55 3.39 -1.88
CA ASP A 62 -7.32 4.73 -2.43
C ASP A 62 -5.85 5.15 -2.25
N SER A 63 -5.46 6.25 -2.90
CA SER A 63 -4.09 6.76 -2.89
C SER A 63 -3.59 7.19 -1.51
N THR A 64 -4.46 7.31 -0.50
CA THR A 64 -4.03 7.71 0.85
C THR A 64 -3.90 6.47 1.73
N LEU A 65 -4.94 5.64 1.75
CA LEU A 65 -5.03 4.43 2.56
C LEU A 65 -4.15 3.29 2.04
N GLY A 66 -3.74 3.33 0.77
CA GLY A 66 -2.87 2.34 0.15
C GLY A 66 -1.44 2.32 0.68
N HIS A 67 -1.01 3.33 1.44
CA HIS A 67 0.35 3.47 1.96
C HIS A 67 0.45 3.21 3.47
N TYR A 68 -0.52 2.46 4.01
CA TYR A 68 -0.55 2.04 5.42
C TYR A 68 -0.66 0.52 5.56
N ASP A 69 0.12 -0.06 6.46
CA ASP A 69 -0.03 -1.45 6.87
C ASP A 69 -1.25 -1.58 7.79
N ARG A 70 -2.20 -2.44 7.39
CA ARG A 70 -3.48 -2.61 8.11
C ARG A 70 -3.29 -3.00 9.58
N ARG A 71 -2.20 -3.67 9.96
CA ARG A 71 -1.98 -4.14 11.34
C ARG A 71 -1.67 -2.99 12.30
N TYR A 72 -1.02 -1.95 11.80
CA TYR A 72 -0.55 -0.80 12.59
C TYR A 72 -1.31 0.50 12.27
N PHE A 73 -2.33 0.42 11.41
CA PHE A 73 -3.15 1.58 11.03
C PHE A 73 -4.08 2.02 12.16
N HIS A 74 -3.98 3.29 12.56
CA HIS A 74 -4.83 3.90 13.58
C HIS A 74 -5.58 5.16 13.11
N GLY A 75 -5.44 5.50 11.83
CA GLY A 75 -5.99 6.71 11.22
C GLY A 75 -5.01 7.30 10.22
N VAL A 76 -5.53 8.12 9.29
CA VAL A 76 -4.67 8.88 8.38
C VAL A 76 -3.96 9.95 9.18
N VAL A 77 -2.63 9.98 9.13
CA VAL A 77 -1.81 10.97 9.84
C VAL A 77 -1.81 12.32 9.11
N SER A 78 -1.48 13.38 9.85
CA SER A 78 -1.31 14.72 9.24
C SER A 78 -0.09 14.76 8.31
N ASP A 79 -0.01 15.78 7.45
CA ASP A 79 1.16 15.98 6.58
C ASP A 79 2.46 16.17 7.37
N GLU A 80 2.38 16.84 8.52
CA GLU A 80 3.51 17.05 9.42
C GLU A 80 3.98 15.72 10.03
N GLU A 81 3.04 14.92 10.55
CA GLU A 81 3.37 13.61 11.13
C GLU A 81 3.87 12.62 10.07
N ARG A 82 3.31 12.67 8.85
CA ARG A 82 3.80 11.86 7.72
C ARG A 82 5.23 12.24 7.36
N THR A 83 5.52 13.54 7.28
CA THR A 83 6.87 14.05 6.99
C THR A 83 7.87 13.65 8.07
N ASP A 84 7.53 13.81 9.35
CA ASP A 84 8.35 13.35 10.49
C ASP A 84 8.62 11.85 10.42
N THR A 85 7.55 11.06 10.24
CA THR A 85 7.63 9.59 10.19
C THR A 85 8.50 9.14 9.03
N GLN A 86 8.26 9.61 7.81
CA GLN A 86 9.04 9.21 6.64
C GLN A 86 10.51 9.61 6.73
N SER A 87 10.82 10.78 7.31
CA SER A 87 12.20 11.23 7.52
C SER A 87 12.96 10.30 8.46
N HIS A 88 12.38 9.93 9.60
CA HIS A 88 13.00 8.98 10.53
C HIS A 88 13.01 7.56 9.98
N MET A 89 11.97 7.16 9.25
CA MET A 89 11.81 5.83 8.67
C MET A 89 12.88 5.53 7.62
N ILE A 90 13.14 6.44 6.67
CA ILE A 90 14.18 6.23 5.66
C ILE A 90 15.59 6.26 6.26
N ARG A 91 15.82 7.11 7.28
CA ARG A 91 17.09 7.13 8.01
C ARG A 91 17.35 5.80 8.69
N ALA A 92 16.34 5.26 9.38
CA ALA A 92 16.44 3.97 10.05
C ALA A 92 16.68 2.82 9.05
N TYR A 93 15.96 2.83 7.93
CA TYR A 93 16.12 1.85 6.85
C TYR A 93 17.54 1.86 6.27
N LEU A 94 18.04 3.03 5.86
CA LEU A 94 19.36 3.13 5.25
C LEU A 94 20.49 2.77 6.24
N ASN A 95 20.35 3.18 7.51
CA ASN A 95 21.29 2.79 8.56
C ASN A 95 21.27 1.28 8.80
N PHE A 96 20.09 0.65 8.87
CA PHE A 96 19.98 -0.80 9.04
C PHE A 96 20.71 -1.56 7.92
N PHE A 97 20.52 -1.16 6.66
CA PHE A 97 21.24 -1.79 5.55
C PHE A 97 22.75 -1.57 5.63
N HIS A 98 23.18 -0.36 5.99
CA HIS A 98 24.61 -0.06 6.16
C HIS A 98 25.25 -0.87 7.29
N GLU A 99 24.61 -0.92 8.46
CA GLU A 99 25.09 -1.63 9.66
C GLU A 99 25.18 -3.15 9.46
N ASN A 100 24.35 -3.71 8.58
CA ASN A 100 24.35 -5.14 8.24
C ASN A 100 25.12 -5.46 6.95
N GLU A 101 25.85 -4.48 6.38
CA GLU A 101 26.62 -4.64 5.14
C GLU A 101 25.77 -5.13 3.94
N LEU A 102 24.52 -4.66 3.86
CA LEU A 102 23.57 -5.01 2.80
C LEU A 102 23.43 -3.89 1.76
N ASP A 103 23.26 -4.29 0.50
CA ASP A 103 23.06 -3.36 -0.61
C ASP A 103 21.58 -3.04 -0.86
N THR A 104 21.25 -1.74 -0.79
CA THR A 104 19.97 -1.15 -1.22
C THR A 104 20.22 0.19 -1.90
N TRP A 105 19.29 0.64 -2.74
CA TRP A 105 19.25 1.99 -3.29
C TRP A 105 17.83 2.54 -3.29
N ILE A 106 17.72 3.87 -3.27
CA ILE A 106 16.44 4.57 -3.40
C ILE A 106 15.96 4.54 -4.87
N ALA A 107 14.65 4.45 -5.07
CA ALA A 107 14.03 4.30 -6.38
C ALA A 107 12.77 5.18 -6.53
N HIS A 108 12.19 5.22 -7.73
CA HIS A 108 10.88 5.83 -8.02
C HIS A 108 10.76 7.27 -7.46
N GLY A 109 9.68 7.57 -6.73
CA GLY A 109 9.42 8.91 -6.18
C GLY A 109 10.48 9.35 -5.16
N THR A 110 11.05 8.38 -4.43
CA THR A 110 12.14 8.65 -3.47
C THR A 110 13.42 9.10 -4.19
N LEU A 111 13.77 8.46 -5.31
CA LEU A 111 14.88 8.88 -6.16
C LEU A 111 14.62 10.26 -6.80
N LEU A 112 13.36 10.55 -7.17
CA LEU A 112 12.99 11.86 -7.71
C LEU A 112 13.11 12.97 -6.65
N GLY A 113 12.72 12.71 -5.41
CA GLY A 113 12.98 13.63 -4.30
C GLY A 113 14.48 13.90 -4.12
N TRP A 114 15.28 12.83 -4.13
CA TRP A 114 16.74 12.95 -4.03
C TRP A 114 17.34 13.85 -5.11
N TRP A 115 16.85 13.76 -6.36
CA TRP A 115 17.32 14.59 -7.47
C TRP A 115 17.23 16.10 -7.19
N TRP A 116 16.20 16.55 -6.46
CA TRP A 116 15.98 17.98 -6.19
C TRP A 116 16.90 18.53 -5.11
N ASN A 117 16.98 17.89 -3.94
CA ASN A 117 17.79 18.34 -2.80
C ASN A 117 18.28 17.24 -1.87
N GLY A 118 18.22 15.97 -2.27
CA GLY A 118 18.55 14.86 -1.38
C GLY A 118 17.52 14.67 -0.27
N LYS A 119 16.27 15.10 -0.46
CA LYS A 119 15.16 14.94 0.51
C LYS A 119 13.93 14.39 -0.18
N ARG A 120 12.96 13.95 0.61
CA ARG A 120 11.67 13.52 0.07
C ARG A 120 10.88 14.67 -0.58
N LEU A 121 10.02 14.33 -1.54
CA LEU A 121 9.05 15.30 -2.07
C LEU A 121 7.94 15.55 -1.03
N PRO A 122 7.55 16.81 -0.74
CA PRO A 122 6.56 17.10 0.30
C PRO A 122 5.19 16.43 0.10
N TRP A 123 4.80 16.19 -1.15
CA TRP A 123 3.51 15.60 -1.50
C TRP A 123 3.55 14.09 -1.72
N ASP A 124 4.71 13.46 -1.65
CA ASP A 124 4.81 12.00 -1.83
C ASP A 124 4.13 11.28 -0.65
N LEU A 125 3.43 10.18 -0.89
CA LEU A 125 2.67 9.51 0.16
C LEU A 125 3.38 8.27 0.71
N ASP A 126 4.34 7.75 -0.02
CA ASP A 126 5.18 6.61 0.33
C ASP A 126 6.66 6.89 0.06
N LEU A 127 7.45 5.82 0.22
CA LEU A 127 8.87 5.76 -0.05
C LEU A 127 9.17 4.40 -0.68
N ASP A 128 10.05 4.40 -1.67
CA ASP A 128 10.36 3.25 -2.49
C ASP A 128 11.86 2.99 -2.52
N THR A 129 12.21 1.73 -2.33
CA THR A 129 13.58 1.26 -2.38
C THR A 129 13.67 -0.03 -3.15
N GLN A 130 14.87 -0.31 -3.65
CA GLN A 130 15.16 -1.53 -4.37
C GLN A 130 16.40 -2.21 -3.80
N VAL A 131 16.43 -3.52 -3.99
CA VAL A 131 17.53 -4.42 -3.60
C VAL A 131 17.79 -5.43 -4.70
N ALA A 132 19.00 -5.99 -4.77
CA ALA A 132 19.28 -7.12 -5.65
C ALA A 132 18.59 -8.39 -5.11
N ASP A 133 18.28 -9.34 -6.00
CA ASP A 133 17.64 -10.61 -5.65
C ASP A 133 18.38 -11.39 -4.53
N ALA A 134 19.70 -11.42 -4.59
CA ALA A 134 20.53 -12.06 -3.56
C ALA A 134 20.35 -11.39 -2.19
N THR A 135 20.33 -10.06 -2.13
CA THR A 135 20.05 -9.32 -0.89
C THR A 135 18.64 -9.60 -0.40
N LEU A 136 17.64 -9.61 -1.30
CA LEU A 136 16.26 -9.89 -0.94
C LEU A 136 16.09 -11.27 -0.30
N HIS A 137 16.72 -12.29 -0.88
CA HIS A 137 16.72 -13.63 -0.30
C HIS A 137 17.41 -13.67 1.07
N HIS A 138 18.54 -12.96 1.22
CA HIS A 138 19.21 -12.84 2.51
C HIS A 138 18.32 -12.17 3.58
N LEU A 139 17.60 -11.10 3.22
CA LEU A 139 16.63 -10.47 4.11
C LEU A 139 15.55 -11.48 4.55
N GLY A 140 15.04 -12.29 3.62
CA GLY A 140 14.04 -13.33 3.91
C GLY A 140 14.54 -14.41 4.86
N ASP A 141 15.78 -14.88 4.67
CA ASP A 141 16.35 -15.99 5.42
C ASP A 141 16.83 -15.59 6.82
N VAL A 142 17.40 -14.38 6.96
CA VAL A 142 18.12 -13.96 8.18
C VAL A 142 17.39 -12.86 8.94
N HIS A 143 16.75 -11.93 8.24
CA HIS A 143 16.24 -10.69 8.84
C HIS A 143 14.72 -10.57 8.85
N ASN A 144 13.96 -11.50 8.27
CA ASN A 144 12.51 -11.43 8.25
C ASN A 144 11.93 -11.35 9.67
N GLN A 145 10.96 -10.47 9.88
CA GLN A 145 10.34 -10.15 11.17
C GLN A 145 11.28 -9.47 12.18
N THR A 146 12.42 -8.93 11.74
CA THR A 146 13.30 -8.13 12.61
C THR A 146 12.59 -6.84 13.04
N ARG A 147 12.60 -6.58 14.35
CA ARG A 147 12.23 -5.29 14.94
C ARG A 147 13.49 -4.48 15.20
N TYR A 148 13.60 -3.34 14.53
CA TYR A 148 14.75 -2.46 14.62
C TYR A 148 14.41 -1.25 15.50
N ALA A 149 15.12 -1.14 16.63
CA ALA A 149 15.03 0.02 17.51
C ALA A 149 15.89 1.16 16.96
N TYR A 150 15.25 2.26 16.59
CA TYR A 150 15.90 3.44 16.03
C TYR A 150 15.92 4.57 17.04
N ASN A 151 17.08 5.24 17.15
CA ASN A 151 17.25 6.50 17.84
C ASN A 151 17.74 7.54 16.83
N SER A 152 17.14 8.72 16.81
CA SER A 152 17.65 9.84 16.01
C SER A 152 19.02 10.27 16.48
N SER A 153 19.80 10.90 15.60
CA SER A 153 21.18 11.33 15.88
C SER A 153 21.27 12.34 17.03
N ASP A 154 20.23 13.13 17.26
CA ASP A 154 20.08 14.06 18.38
C ASP A 154 19.50 13.41 19.65
N GLY A 155 19.12 12.13 19.59
CA GLY A 155 18.49 11.39 20.68
C GLY A 155 17.07 11.82 21.03
N ALA A 156 16.47 12.76 20.29
CA ALA A 156 15.14 13.31 20.60
C ALA A 156 13.99 12.35 20.23
N THR A 157 14.21 11.49 19.23
CA THR A 157 13.18 10.63 18.66
C THR A 157 13.58 9.17 18.75
N GLN A 158 12.72 8.37 19.37
CA GLN A 158 12.83 6.92 19.40
C GLN A 158 11.68 6.28 18.62
N ARG A 159 11.98 5.25 17.84
CA ARG A 159 11.03 4.54 16.98
C ARG A 159 11.37 3.05 16.95
N GLU A 160 10.38 2.22 16.62
CA GLU A 160 10.59 0.82 16.28
C GLU A 160 10.00 0.54 14.90
N PHE A 161 10.82 -0.05 14.03
CA PHE A 161 10.42 -0.44 12.69
C PHE A 161 10.45 -1.95 12.53
N LEU A 162 9.50 -2.49 11.78
CA LEU A 162 9.43 -3.91 11.44
C LEU A 162 9.88 -4.12 10.00
N LEU A 163 10.90 -4.95 9.79
CA LEU A 163 11.19 -5.53 8.48
C LEU A 163 10.32 -6.78 8.28
N ASP A 164 9.39 -6.71 7.32
CA ASP A 164 8.47 -7.80 6.99
C ASP A 164 8.70 -8.24 5.54
N VAL A 165 9.13 -9.48 5.34
CA VAL A 165 9.44 -10.04 4.02
C VAL A 165 8.31 -10.93 3.54
N ASN A 166 7.84 -10.68 2.32
CA ASN A 166 6.77 -11.44 1.70
C ASN A 166 7.22 -12.88 1.40
N PRO A 167 6.50 -13.93 1.83
CA PRO A 167 6.86 -15.33 1.51
C PRO A 167 6.94 -15.63 0.00
N TRP A 168 6.38 -14.77 -0.86
CA TRP A 168 6.45 -14.88 -2.32
C TRP A 168 7.72 -14.26 -2.94
N ILE A 169 8.77 -13.93 -2.17
CA ILE A 169 10.03 -13.37 -2.70
C ILE A 169 10.70 -14.24 -3.77
N TRP A 170 10.56 -15.58 -3.68
CA TRP A 170 11.09 -16.54 -4.66
C TRP A 170 10.44 -16.45 -6.04
N GLN A 171 9.22 -15.90 -6.12
CA GLN A 171 8.52 -15.72 -7.38
C GLN A 171 8.94 -14.39 -8.01
N ARG A 172 9.87 -14.41 -8.95
CA ARG A 172 10.34 -13.18 -9.63
C ARG A 172 9.42 -12.66 -10.74
N ASN A 173 8.56 -13.53 -11.29
CA ASN A 173 7.51 -13.12 -12.23
C ASN A 173 6.34 -12.46 -11.49
N ARG A 174 5.57 -11.61 -12.17
CA ARG A 174 4.41 -10.91 -11.57
C ARG A 174 3.35 -11.83 -10.94
N GLY A 175 3.17 -13.03 -11.50
CA GLY A 175 2.12 -13.95 -11.06
C GLY A 175 0.72 -13.36 -11.28
N ASP A 176 -0.13 -13.44 -10.25
CA ASP A 176 -1.49 -12.89 -10.24
C ASP A 176 -1.53 -11.37 -9.96
N GLY A 177 -0.38 -10.75 -9.69
CA GLY A 177 -0.25 -9.33 -9.39
C GLY A 177 -0.64 -8.93 -7.97
N LEU A 178 -0.89 -9.87 -7.06
CA LEU A 178 -1.21 -9.58 -5.66
C LEU A 178 0.04 -9.35 -4.79
N ASN A 179 1.15 -9.99 -5.15
CA ASN A 179 2.41 -9.99 -4.38
C ASN A 179 3.56 -9.33 -5.15
N VAL A 180 3.28 -8.13 -5.70
CA VAL A 180 4.25 -7.34 -6.46
C VAL A 180 5.36 -6.80 -5.57
N ILE A 181 5.03 -6.38 -4.34
CA ILE A 181 5.98 -5.90 -3.34
C ILE A 181 6.59 -7.09 -2.59
N ASP A 182 7.92 -7.05 -2.46
CA ASP A 182 8.74 -8.15 -1.94
C ASP A 182 8.96 -8.05 -0.43
N ALA A 183 9.12 -6.84 0.12
CA ALA A 183 9.21 -6.63 1.56
C ALA A 183 8.76 -5.21 1.92
N ARG A 184 8.49 -4.99 3.21
CA ARG A 184 8.16 -3.68 3.77
C ARG A 184 9.00 -3.37 5.00
N TRP A 185 9.37 -2.11 5.12
CA TRP A 185 9.91 -1.54 6.35
C TRP A 185 8.84 -0.66 7.00
N ILE A 186 8.28 -1.09 8.12
CA ILE A 186 7.00 -0.57 8.62
C ILE A 186 7.22 0.17 9.94
N ASP A 187 6.72 1.41 10.05
CA ASP A 187 6.57 2.09 11.32
C ASP A 187 5.41 1.48 12.11
N THR A 188 5.74 0.88 13.25
CA THR A 188 4.77 0.13 14.08
C THR A 188 3.78 1.02 14.83
N ARG A 189 3.97 2.35 14.82
CA ARG A 189 3.11 3.29 15.56
C ARG A 189 1.90 3.75 14.75
N ASN A 190 2.05 3.89 13.44
CA ASN A 190 0.99 4.42 12.57
C ASN A 190 0.79 3.62 11.28
N GLY A 191 1.69 2.68 10.96
CA GLY A 191 1.58 1.78 9.82
C GLY A 191 2.12 2.33 8.51
N LEU A 192 2.70 3.54 8.46
CA LEU A 192 3.43 3.98 7.28
C LEU A 192 4.60 3.03 7.00
N PHE A 193 4.95 2.83 5.74
CA PHE A 193 6.03 1.92 5.36
C PHE A 193 6.85 2.42 4.17
N ILE A 194 8.00 1.78 3.99
CA ILE A 194 8.79 1.80 2.74
C ILE A 194 8.51 0.49 2.01
N ASP A 195 8.18 0.57 0.73
CA ASP A 195 8.12 -0.61 -0.13
C ASP A 195 9.53 -0.97 -0.61
N ILE A 196 9.89 -2.25 -0.45
CA ILE A 196 11.17 -2.81 -0.87
C ILE A 196 10.90 -3.78 -2.01
N THR A 197 11.48 -3.50 -3.18
CA THR A 197 11.29 -4.29 -4.39
C THR A 197 12.60 -4.95 -4.82
N GLY A 198 12.59 -6.26 -5.06
CA GLY A 198 13.75 -6.99 -5.57
C GLY A 198 13.92 -6.81 -7.08
N LEU A 199 15.17 -6.70 -7.53
CA LEU A 199 15.53 -6.79 -8.95
C LEU A 199 16.32 -8.07 -9.23
N SER A 200 15.94 -8.74 -10.31
CA SER A 200 16.58 -9.97 -10.79
C SER A 200 16.65 -9.99 -12.32
N GLU A 201 17.60 -10.69 -12.91
CA GLU A 201 17.56 -11.04 -14.34
C GLU A 201 16.55 -12.18 -14.54
N ILE A 202 15.30 -11.85 -14.88
CA ILE A 202 14.22 -12.84 -15.02
C ILE A 202 14.37 -13.71 -16.28
N ARG A 203 14.93 -13.14 -17.35
CA ARG A 203 15.07 -13.80 -18.67
C ARG A 203 16.48 -13.61 -19.25
N PRO A 204 17.52 -14.11 -18.59
CA PRO A 204 18.91 -13.91 -19.02
C PRO A 204 19.23 -14.59 -20.36
N ASP A 205 18.43 -15.59 -20.75
CA ASP A 205 18.52 -16.30 -22.03
C ASP A 205 18.10 -15.45 -23.24
N THR A 206 17.10 -14.58 -23.06
CA THR A 206 16.55 -13.74 -24.14
C THR A 206 16.90 -12.26 -24.00
N HIS A 207 17.13 -11.79 -22.77
CA HIS A 207 17.43 -10.39 -22.42
C HIS A 207 18.56 -10.35 -21.38
N PRO A 208 19.77 -10.84 -21.71
CA PRO A 208 20.89 -10.84 -20.78
C PRO A 208 21.23 -9.42 -20.30
N GLY A 209 21.52 -9.28 -19.00
CA GLY A 209 21.89 -7.99 -18.42
C GLY A 209 20.72 -7.03 -18.19
N VAL A 210 19.47 -7.48 -18.38
CA VAL A 210 18.26 -6.72 -18.04
C VAL A 210 17.69 -7.19 -16.71
N TRP A 211 17.72 -6.30 -15.74
CA TRP A 211 17.19 -6.48 -14.39
C TRP A 211 15.73 -6.05 -14.38
N SER A 212 14.86 -6.81 -13.74
CA SER A 212 13.44 -6.48 -13.65
C SER A 212 12.83 -6.85 -12.30
N CYS A 213 11.81 -6.08 -11.92
CA CYS A 213 10.92 -6.38 -10.79
C CYS A 213 9.59 -6.98 -11.26
N LYS A 214 8.77 -7.41 -10.31
CA LYS A 214 7.42 -7.95 -10.56
C LYS A 214 6.44 -6.95 -11.17
N ASN A 215 6.75 -5.64 -11.11
CA ASN A 215 5.91 -4.59 -11.67
C ASN A 215 6.33 -4.12 -13.08
N TYR A 216 7.17 -4.88 -13.78
CA TYR A 216 7.62 -4.57 -15.14
C TYR A 216 8.56 -3.37 -15.28
N HIS A 217 9.09 -2.83 -14.17
CA HIS A 217 10.26 -1.96 -14.28
C HIS A 217 11.45 -2.80 -14.76
N MET A 218 12.18 -2.28 -15.74
CA MET A 218 13.30 -2.94 -16.38
C MET A 218 14.46 -1.96 -16.49
N TYR A 219 15.65 -2.43 -16.15
CA TYR A 219 16.87 -1.64 -16.17
C TYR A 219 17.99 -2.44 -16.82
N GLN A 220 18.82 -1.78 -17.63
CA GLN A 220 20.07 -2.36 -18.08
C GLN A 220 21.06 -2.39 -16.91
N THR A 221 21.93 -3.40 -16.88
CA THR A 221 22.96 -3.52 -15.82
C THR A 221 23.79 -2.24 -15.69
N GLY A 222 24.18 -1.63 -16.81
CA GLY A 222 24.94 -0.36 -16.83
C GLY A 222 24.14 0.89 -16.45
N GLU A 223 22.82 0.79 -16.28
CA GLU A 223 22.01 1.87 -15.71
C GLU A 223 22.01 1.83 -14.18
N LEU A 224 22.13 0.63 -13.60
CA LEU A 224 22.17 0.42 -12.15
C LEU A 224 23.60 0.53 -11.59
N TYR A 225 24.56 -0.17 -12.21
CA TYR A 225 25.89 -0.40 -11.64
C TYR A 225 27.03 0.32 -12.40
N PRO A 226 28.12 0.71 -11.70
CA PRO A 226 28.24 0.73 -10.24
C PRO A 226 27.34 1.82 -9.63
N MET A 227 26.65 1.49 -8.54
CA MET A 227 25.81 2.46 -7.85
C MET A 227 26.66 3.60 -7.28
N ARG A 228 26.05 4.77 -7.15
CA ARG A 228 26.71 5.97 -6.63
C ARG A 228 26.30 6.18 -5.19
N GLU A 229 27.28 6.31 -4.31
CA GLU A 229 27.07 6.73 -2.93
C GLU A 229 26.77 8.24 -2.87
N THR A 230 25.82 8.62 -2.03
CA THR A 230 25.31 9.99 -1.89
C THR A 230 24.67 10.17 -0.50
N MET A 231 23.98 11.28 -0.30
CA MET A 231 23.21 11.56 0.92
C MET A 231 21.73 11.68 0.59
N PHE A 232 20.89 11.07 1.41
CA PHE A 232 19.44 11.25 1.39
C PHE A 232 18.92 11.42 2.81
N GLU A 233 18.11 12.46 3.05
CA GLU A 233 17.61 12.82 4.39
C GLU A 233 18.70 12.95 5.46
N GLY A 234 19.94 13.27 5.06
CA GLY A 234 21.07 13.45 5.97
C GLY A 234 21.81 12.17 6.37
N VAL A 235 21.49 11.02 5.76
CA VAL A 235 22.26 9.77 5.92
C VAL A 235 22.80 9.26 4.58
N VAL A 236 23.79 8.36 4.63
CA VAL A 236 24.39 7.76 3.42
C VAL A 236 23.33 6.94 2.70
N ALA A 237 23.24 7.13 1.38
CA ALA A 237 22.33 6.42 0.49
C ALA A 237 23.06 6.01 -0.79
N LYS A 238 22.47 5.08 -1.54
CA LYS A 238 22.91 4.74 -2.90
C LYS A 238 21.84 5.09 -3.91
N VAL A 239 22.27 5.49 -5.10
CA VAL A 239 21.42 5.70 -6.28
C VAL A 239 21.97 4.95 -7.50
N PRO A 240 21.13 4.61 -8.49
CA PRO A 240 21.58 4.01 -9.74
C PRO A 240 22.64 4.85 -10.48
N TYR A 241 23.49 4.21 -11.29
CA TYR A 241 24.53 4.90 -12.05
C TYR A 241 23.97 5.95 -13.03
N ASN A 242 22.94 5.60 -13.81
CA ASN A 242 22.24 6.49 -14.74
C ASN A 242 20.87 6.90 -14.19
N TYR A 243 20.85 7.43 -12.97
CA TYR A 243 19.62 7.87 -12.30
C TYR A 243 18.81 8.87 -13.14
N ASP A 244 19.45 9.74 -13.93
CA ASP A 244 18.81 10.77 -14.74
C ASP A 244 18.00 10.15 -15.87
N LYS A 245 18.58 9.17 -16.58
CA LYS A 245 17.86 8.39 -17.59
C LYS A 245 16.68 7.64 -16.98
N ILE A 246 16.89 6.97 -15.85
CA ILE A 246 15.83 6.22 -15.15
C ILE A 246 14.66 7.15 -14.79
N LEU A 247 14.95 8.32 -14.20
CA LEU A 247 13.93 9.31 -13.86
C LEU A 247 13.22 9.89 -15.10
N VAL A 248 13.95 10.14 -16.20
CA VAL A 248 13.36 10.63 -17.44
C VAL A 248 12.48 9.57 -18.10
N ASP A 249 12.88 8.30 -18.08
CA ASP A 249 12.07 7.22 -18.64
C ASP A 249 10.74 7.07 -17.87
N GLU A 250 10.80 7.16 -16.54
CA GLU A 250 9.66 7.02 -15.64
C GLU A 250 8.75 8.27 -15.58
N TYR A 251 9.31 9.43 -15.28
CA TYR A 251 8.56 10.67 -14.99
C TYR A 251 8.65 11.75 -16.07
N LYS A 252 9.44 11.51 -17.13
CA LYS A 252 9.75 12.47 -18.21
C LYS A 252 10.58 13.66 -17.72
N VAL A 253 11.17 14.38 -18.68
CA VAL A 253 12.05 15.51 -18.42
C VAL A 253 11.39 16.58 -17.54
N GLY A 254 10.07 16.77 -17.68
CA GLY A 254 9.30 17.75 -16.90
C GLY A 254 9.47 17.59 -15.39
N ALA A 255 9.50 16.36 -14.87
CA ALA A 255 9.65 16.11 -13.43
C ALA A 255 10.98 16.58 -12.84
N LEU A 256 12.01 16.75 -13.69
CA LEU A 256 13.36 17.16 -13.27
C LEU A 256 13.57 18.67 -13.37
N VAL A 257 12.67 19.41 -14.04
CA VAL A 257 12.89 20.82 -14.39
C VAL A 257 11.72 21.74 -14.05
N VAL A 258 10.49 21.23 -13.94
CA VAL A 258 9.31 22.04 -13.61
C VAL A 258 9.38 22.41 -12.14
N THR A 259 9.34 23.71 -11.86
CA THR A 259 9.52 24.30 -10.52
C THR A 259 8.20 24.62 -9.81
N GLU A 260 7.07 24.18 -10.34
CA GLU A 260 5.75 24.32 -9.71
C GLU A 260 4.97 23.02 -9.91
N PHE A 261 4.61 22.37 -8.80
CA PHE A 261 3.90 21.09 -8.84
C PHE A 261 3.13 20.86 -7.54
N ASN A 262 1.91 20.33 -7.67
CA ASN A 262 1.06 19.92 -6.56
C ASN A 262 0.96 20.92 -5.38
N GLY A 263 0.74 22.20 -5.68
CA GLY A 263 0.63 23.25 -4.65
C GLY A 263 1.95 23.70 -4.03
N HIS A 264 3.08 23.30 -4.62
CA HIS A 264 4.42 23.67 -4.17
C HIS A 264 5.19 24.36 -5.29
N MET A 265 6.10 25.23 -4.90
CA MET A 265 7.03 25.93 -5.79
C MET A 265 8.45 25.70 -5.30
N TRP A 266 9.36 25.41 -6.23
CA TRP A 266 10.78 25.23 -5.94
C TRP A 266 11.44 26.59 -5.63
N ASN A 267 11.99 26.72 -4.42
CA ASN A 267 12.77 27.88 -4.03
C ASN A 267 14.27 27.61 -4.29
N THR A 268 14.82 28.26 -5.31
CA THR A 268 16.22 28.07 -5.72
C THR A 268 17.25 28.56 -4.69
N THR A 269 16.89 29.50 -3.82
CA THR A 269 17.78 30.03 -2.78
C THR A 269 17.85 29.07 -1.60
N LEU A 270 16.71 28.56 -1.16
CA LEU A 270 16.64 27.58 -0.07
C LEU A 270 17.00 26.16 -0.53
N LYS A 271 16.86 25.88 -1.84
CA LYS A 271 16.89 24.53 -2.43
C LYS A 271 15.84 23.62 -1.80
N GLU A 272 14.63 24.15 -1.69
CA GLU A 272 13.50 23.49 -1.04
C GLU A 272 12.22 23.68 -1.83
N TRP A 273 11.36 22.67 -1.79
CA TRP A 273 9.98 22.79 -2.21
C TRP A 273 9.16 23.47 -1.12
N VAL A 274 8.63 24.65 -1.40
CA VAL A 274 7.80 25.41 -0.46
C VAL A 274 6.35 25.46 -0.93
N LYS A 275 5.40 25.38 0.00
CA LYS A 275 3.97 25.53 -0.33
C LYS A 275 3.73 26.89 -0.96
N THR A 276 2.89 26.94 -2.00
CA THR A 276 2.45 28.21 -2.58
C THR A 276 1.55 28.96 -1.60
N GLN A 277 1.44 30.28 -1.75
CA GLN A 277 0.53 31.09 -0.93
C GLN A 277 -0.92 30.61 -1.07
N GLU A 278 -1.32 30.18 -2.29
CA GLU A 278 -2.65 29.63 -2.52
C GLU A 278 -2.90 28.38 -1.67
N THR A 279 -1.97 27.43 -1.66
CA THR A 279 -2.07 26.22 -0.83
C THR A 279 -2.13 26.55 0.65
N LEU A 280 -1.28 27.48 1.13
CA LEU A 280 -1.31 27.93 2.53
C LEU A 280 -2.65 28.59 2.91
N ASP A 281 -3.22 29.39 2.01
CA ASP A 281 -4.53 30.04 2.22
C ASP A 281 -5.66 29.01 2.24
N GLN A 282 -5.62 28.00 1.36
CA GLN A 282 -6.59 26.91 1.31
C GLN A 282 -6.54 26.08 2.60
N GLU A 283 -5.36 25.67 3.05
CA GLU A 283 -5.17 24.94 4.30
C GLU A 283 -5.64 25.75 5.52
N THR A 284 -5.35 27.05 5.54
CA THR A 284 -5.81 27.94 6.61
C THR A 284 -7.33 28.05 6.65
N LYS A 285 -7.97 28.20 5.48
CA LYS A 285 -9.44 28.21 5.37
C LYS A 285 -10.05 26.89 5.81
N GLU A 286 -9.44 25.75 5.46
CA GLU A 286 -9.92 24.44 5.86
C GLU A 286 -9.78 24.22 7.37
N ARG A 287 -8.64 24.61 7.96
CA ARG A 287 -8.42 24.58 9.42
C ARG A 287 -9.47 25.40 10.16
N MET A 288 -9.70 26.65 9.73
CA MET A 288 -10.75 27.50 10.31
C MET A 288 -12.14 26.88 10.18
N ARG A 289 -12.47 26.23 9.06
CA ARG A 289 -13.75 25.53 8.88
C ARG A 289 -13.88 24.34 9.84
N LYS A 290 -12.85 23.52 9.99
CA LYS A 290 -12.81 22.39 10.94
C LYS A 290 -12.98 22.86 12.37
N GLU A 291 -12.26 23.91 12.79
CA GLU A 291 -12.37 24.50 14.13
C GLU A 291 -13.79 25.02 14.42
N VAL A 292 -14.43 25.68 13.46
CA VAL A 292 -15.82 26.16 13.60
C VAL A 292 -16.78 24.98 13.73
N GLU A 293 -16.60 23.93 12.93
CA GLU A 293 -17.44 22.73 12.97
C GLU A 293 -17.28 21.96 14.28
N GLU A 294 -16.04 21.75 14.74
CA GLU A 294 -15.75 21.14 16.04
C GLU A 294 -16.35 21.94 17.19
N ARG A 295 -16.29 23.29 17.14
CA ARG A 295 -16.92 24.14 18.15
C ARG A 295 -18.43 23.95 18.17
N LYS A 296 -19.09 23.92 17.00
CA LYS A 296 -20.53 23.66 16.91
C LYS A 296 -20.90 22.28 17.47
N GLN A 297 -20.10 21.25 17.16
CA GLN A 297 -20.31 19.91 17.69
C GLN A 297 -20.16 19.87 19.21
N ARG A 298 -19.14 20.53 19.77
CA ARG A 298 -18.96 20.65 21.23
C ARG A 298 -20.13 21.39 21.89
N GLU A 299 -20.57 22.50 21.31
CA GLU A 299 -21.74 23.26 21.79
C GLU A 299 -23.02 22.42 21.75
N GLU A 300 -23.23 21.64 20.69
CA GLU A 300 -24.39 20.75 20.57
C GLU A 300 -24.34 19.60 21.58
N VAL A 301 -23.19 18.96 21.76
CA VAL A 301 -22.99 17.94 22.80
C VAL A 301 -23.25 18.52 24.19
N GLU A 302 -22.79 19.73 24.48
CA GLU A 302 -23.05 20.39 25.76
C GLU A 302 -24.55 20.73 25.96
N ARG A 303 -25.23 21.19 24.91
CA ARG A 303 -26.69 21.43 24.94
C ARG A 303 -27.45 20.14 25.21
N GLN A 304 -27.10 19.05 24.55
CA GLN A 304 -27.72 17.74 24.77
C GLN A 304 -27.46 17.23 26.20
N ARG A 305 -26.25 17.43 26.74
CA ARG A 305 -25.92 17.07 28.12
C ARG A 305 -26.77 17.85 29.13
N LYS A 306 -26.87 19.17 28.98
CA LYS A 306 -27.70 20.03 29.85
C LYS A 306 -29.19 19.66 29.77
N ALA A 307 -29.72 19.45 28.56
CA ALA A 307 -31.10 19.00 28.37
C ALA A 307 -31.37 17.62 29.01
N GLY A 308 -30.39 16.70 28.94
CA GLY A 308 -30.46 15.41 29.62
C GLY A 308 -30.46 15.50 31.15
N GLU A 309 -29.67 16.41 31.72
CA GLU A 309 -29.66 16.69 33.16
C GLU A 309 -30.97 17.30 33.65
N GLU A 310 -31.54 18.24 32.90
CA GLU A 310 -32.85 18.84 33.20
C GLU A 310 -33.98 17.80 33.15
N ARG A 311 -34.00 16.92 32.14
CA ARG A 311 -34.98 15.82 32.06
C ARG A 311 -34.89 14.88 33.28
N LYS A 312 -33.68 14.48 33.66
CA LYS A 312 -33.46 13.64 34.86
C LYS A 312 -33.90 14.33 36.15
N LYS A 313 -33.70 15.65 36.25
CA LYS A 313 -34.15 16.43 37.41
C LYS A 313 -35.66 16.47 37.49
N LYS A 314 -36.33 16.70 36.35
CA LYS A 314 -37.80 16.69 36.25
C LYS A 314 -38.39 15.32 36.59
N GLU A 315 -37.84 14.23 36.07
CA GLU A 315 -38.25 12.86 36.41
C GLU A 315 -38.10 12.56 37.91
N LYS A 316 -37.03 13.05 38.55
CA LYS A 316 -36.84 12.91 40.01
C LYS A 316 -37.88 13.70 40.80
N GLU A 317 -38.22 14.91 40.37
CA GLU A 317 -39.24 15.74 41.01
C GLU A 317 -40.64 15.12 40.84
N ASP A 318 -40.96 14.61 39.66
CA ASP A 318 -42.24 13.96 39.38
C ASP A 318 -42.39 12.66 40.19
N ARG A 319 -41.33 11.83 40.29
CA ARG A 319 -41.31 10.66 41.20
C ARG A 319 -41.54 11.06 42.66
N LYS A 320 -40.86 12.10 43.14
CA LYS A 320 -41.05 12.59 44.52
C LYS A 320 -42.47 13.07 44.78
N LYS A 321 -43.13 13.68 43.80
CA LYS A 321 -44.53 14.11 43.91
C LYS A 321 -45.48 12.91 43.98
N MET A 322 -45.30 11.90 43.11
CA MET A 322 -46.06 10.66 43.17
C MET A 322 -45.91 9.96 44.54
N ASP A 323 -44.67 9.79 45.02
CA ASP A 323 -44.42 9.16 46.34
C ASP A 323 -45.10 9.94 47.49
N MET A 324 -45.21 11.27 47.38
CA MET A 324 -45.85 12.11 48.38
C MET A 324 -47.38 12.04 48.33
N GLU A 325 -47.96 11.92 47.13
CA GLU A 325 -49.39 11.69 46.92
C GLU A 325 -49.82 10.31 47.42
N ASP A 326 -49.04 9.27 47.11
CA ASP A 326 -49.30 7.90 47.58
C ASP A 326 -49.24 7.82 49.12
N LYS A 327 -48.27 8.51 49.76
CA LYS A 327 -48.22 8.63 51.22
C LYS A 327 -49.41 9.38 51.80
N LYS A 328 -49.91 10.43 51.13
CA LYS A 328 -51.11 11.17 51.59
C LYS A 328 -52.38 10.33 51.48
N LYS A 329 -52.52 9.51 50.43
CA LYS A 329 -53.62 8.55 50.29
C LYS A 329 -53.59 7.52 51.42
N ALA A 330 -52.44 6.91 51.69
CA ALA A 330 -52.29 5.93 52.76
C ALA A 330 -52.61 6.51 54.16
N LEU A 331 -52.26 7.79 54.42
CA LEU A 331 -52.60 8.49 55.67
C LEU A 331 -54.06 8.93 55.79
N GLY A 332 -54.74 9.13 54.65
CA GLY A 332 -56.18 9.44 54.61
C GLY A 332 -57.03 8.20 54.89
N GLU A 333 -56.61 7.04 54.39
CA GLU A 333 -57.27 5.75 54.64
C GLU A 333 -57.11 5.30 56.10
N ALA A 334 -55.96 5.56 56.73
CA ALA A 334 -55.72 5.26 58.15
C ALA A 334 -56.44 6.19 59.16
N LYS A 335 -57.19 7.20 58.70
CA LYS A 335 -57.99 8.11 59.55
C LYS A 335 -59.50 7.85 59.49
N LEU A 336 -59.92 6.85 58.71
CA LEU A 336 -61.32 6.44 58.52
C LEU A 336 -61.65 5.09 59.19
N GLU A 337 -60.67 4.47 59.85
CA GLU A 337 -60.85 3.45 60.90
C GLU A 337 -60.73 4.10 62.28
#